data_AF-A0A9E0XHE4-F1
#
_entry.id   AF-A0A9E0XHE4-F1
#
_cell.length_a   1.000
_cell.length_b   1.000
_cell.length_c   1.000
_cell.angle_alpha   90.00
_cell.angle_beta   90.00
_cell.angle_gamma   90.00
#
_symmetry.space_group_name_H-M   'P 1'
#
loop_
_entity.id
_entity.type
_entity.pdbx_description
1 polymer ?
#
loop_
_entity_poly.entity_id
_entity_poly.type
_entity_poly.pdbx_seq_one_letter_code
_entity_poly.pdbx_strand_id
1 'polypeptide(L)'
;HLIVDIDASETTIVCAQNGLPLFCRALPYGLDKLQPQGESADPLPELHQFFREIARVLLSFQQLQDLPLLFTGQVVENPALISLLSEFLKRPLAPESPLPSNIRLAKPYTYQEICRFAACLGTALSYLLLQKEMQSVNFRKYELAFTDKWLRWKKELVVYFSLIVLIGATWLAIGKMQLEKGRKTLVVQYAELLASIEKPPQKVEEEYAKSRGDDVPADVDITSLSAEEIQDRLFFLEKEFTTTQEDLALHPDVPRVTDVLAWLSTHPKVQGENGEGLKLENLHYLMVKRPEKGKMKERYSIRVELEFSSPNPTQAREFHDALLSPNPFVDAKSELKWSVQKDRYRASFILKDRTQYPHSIAQGELHAGN
;
A
#
# COMPACT_ATOMS: atom_id res chain seq x y z
N HIS A 1 -59.20 -7.21 -21.43
CA HIS A 1 -60.50 -7.07 -20.75
C HIS A 1 -61.17 -5.77 -21.16
N LEU A 2 -62.50 -5.80 -21.24
CA LEU A 2 -63.31 -4.59 -21.33
C LEU A 2 -63.90 -4.33 -19.96
N ILE A 3 -63.51 -3.23 -19.35
CA ILE A 3 -63.93 -2.83 -18.01
C ILE A 3 -65.04 -1.80 -18.19
N VAL A 4 -66.19 -2.07 -17.61
CA VAL A 4 -67.36 -1.18 -17.63
C VAL A 4 -67.65 -0.80 -16.18
N ASP A 5 -67.20 0.39 -15.81
CA ASP A 5 -67.34 0.97 -14.49
C ASP A 5 -68.60 1.82 -14.46
N ILE A 6 -69.64 1.37 -13.76
CA ILE A 6 -70.93 2.07 -13.72
C ILE A 6 -71.15 2.55 -12.28
N ASP A 7 -71.08 3.86 -12.10
CA ASP A 7 -71.34 4.54 -10.85
C ASP A 7 -72.69 5.28 -10.88
N ALA A 8 -72.99 6.02 -9.81
CA ALA A 8 -74.23 6.78 -9.65
C ALA A 8 -74.45 7.78 -10.81
N SER A 9 -73.44 8.60 -11.12
CA SER A 9 -73.57 9.72 -12.06
C SER A 9 -72.98 9.46 -13.46
N GLU A 10 -71.98 8.60 -13.57
CA GLU A 10 -71.23 8.37 -14.80
C GLU A 10 -70.89 6.89 -15.02
N THR A 11 -70.65 6.54 -16.28
CA THR A 11 -70.19 5.22 -16.69
C THR A 11 -68.89 5.37 -17.46
N THR A 12 -67.82 4.74 -16.97
CA THR A 12 -66.52 4.75 -17.62
C THR A 12 -66.25 3.38 -18.25
N ILE A 13 -65.91 3.39 -19.53
CA ILE A 13 -65.59 2.18 -20.28
C ILE A 13 -64.12 2.22 -20.65
N VAL A 14 -63.36 1.26 -20.15
CA VAL A 14 -61.92 1.12 -20.37
C VAL A 14 -61.64 -0.18 -21.11
N CYS A 15 -60.94 -0.07 -22.22
CA CYS A 15 -60.40 -1.23 -22.92
C CYS A 15 -58.94 -1.42 -22.53
N ALA A 16 -58.63 -2.55 -21.88
CA ALA A 16 -57.27 -2.87 -21.44
C ALA A 16 -56.77 -4.19 -22.07
N GLN A 17 -55.54 -4.19 -22.56
CA GLN A 17 -54.85 -5.36 -23.10
C GLN A 17 -53.49 -5.51 -22.42
N ASN A 18 -53.16 -6.73 -21.96
CA ASN A 18 -51.91 -7.03 -21.26
C ASN A 18 -51.64 -6.10 -20.06
N GLY A 19 -52.70 -5.70 -19.33
CA GLY A 19 -52.60 -4.81 -18.17
C GLY A 19 -52.43 -3.32 -18.49
N LEU A 20 -52.40 -2.93 -19.77
CA LEU A 20 -52.30 -1.54 -20.20
C LEU A 20 -53.64 -1.03 -20.74
N PRO A 21 -54.10 0.18 -20.34
CA PRO A 21 -55.28 0.80 -20.92
C PRO A 21 -54.97 1.29 -22.34
N LEU A 22 -55.75 0.83 -23.32
CA LEU A 22 -55.65 1.24 -24.73
C LEU A 22 -56.63 2.36 -25.07
N PHE A 23 -57.88 2.23 -24.61
CA PHE A 23 -58.94 3.20 -24.84
C PHE A 23 -59.72 3.46 -23.56
N CYS A 24 -60.15 4.69 -23.36
CA CYS A 24 -61.02 5.10 -22.25
C CYS A 24 -62.07 6.08 -22.76
N ARG A 25 -63.33 5.85 -22.40
CA ARG A 25 -64.45 6.73 -22.69
C ARG A 25 -65.35 6.83 -21.46
N ALA A 26 -65.62 8.05 -21.03
CA ALA A 26 -66.62 8.32 -20.00
C ALA A 26 -67.94 8.74 -20.66
N LEU A 27 -69.04 8.22 -20.14
CA LEU A 27 -70.41 8.58 -20.48
C LEU A 27 -71.01 9.31 -19.28
N PRO A 28 -71.66 10.48 -19.47
CA PRO A 28 -72.35 11.19 -18.40
C PRO A 28 -73.72 10.54 -18.09
N TYR A 29 -73.74 9.22 -17.98
CA TYR A 29 -74.89 8.39 -17.67
C TYR A 29 -74.48 7.37 -16.61
N GLY A 30 -75.17 7.36 -15.47
CA GLY A 30 -74.96 6.42 -14.37
C GLY A 30 -76.29 5.87 -13.85
N LEU A 31 -76.24 5.13 -12.74
CA LEU A 31 -77.41 4.48 -12.13
C LEU A 31 -78.51 5.45 -11.69
N ASP A 32 -78.15 6.69 -11.31
CA ASP A 32 -79.13 7.69 -10.87
C ASP A 32 -80.15 8.04 -11.96
N LYS A 33 -79.74 7.91 -13.23
CA LYS A 33 -80.61 8.14 -14.39
C LYS A 33 -81.49 6.94 -14.75
N LEU A 34 -81.30 5.80 -14.08
CA LEU A 34 -82.12 4.60 -14.25
C LEU A 34 -83.16 4.47 -13.13
N GLN A 35 -83.08 5.31 -12.09
CA GLN A 35 -84.10 5.37 -11.06
C GLN A 35 -85.31 6.15 -11.60
N PRO A 36 -86.52 5.59 -11.52
CA PRO A 36 -87.71 6.24 -12.06
C PRO A 36 -87.92 7.59 -11.38
N GLN A 37 -87.91 8.66 -12.19
CA GLN A 37 -88.26 10.00 -11.72
C GLN A 37 -89.78 10.10 -11.61
N GLY A 38 -90.34 9.53 -10.53
CA GLY A 38 -91.78 9.57 -10.22
C GLY A 38 -92.43 8.18 -10.14
N GLU A 39 -93.56 8.09 -9.44
CA GLU A 39 -94.26 6.84 -9.10
C GLU A 39 -94.89 6.09 -10.30
N SER A 40 -94.83 6.64 -11.53
CA SER A 40 -95.54 6.07 -12.70
C SER A 40 -94.75 6.08 -14.01
N ALA A 41 -93.44 6.28 -13.99
CA ALA A 41 -92.61 6.24 -15.21
C ALA A 41 -92.06 4.83 -15.43
N ASP A 42 -92.38 4.22 -16.58
CA ASP A 42 -91.75 2.96 -17.00
C ASP A 42 -90.24 3.20 -17.21
N PRO A 43 -89.33 2.52 -16.48
CA PRO A 43 -87.89 2.73 -16.60
C PRO A 43 -87.27 2.07 -17.86
N LEU A 44 -88.08 1.32 -18.61
CA LEU A 44 -87.63 0.53 -19.77
C LEU A 44 -87.03 1.37 -20.92
N PRO A 45 -87.58 2.55 -21.31
CA PRO A 45 -86.99 3.36 -22.37
C PRO A 45 -85.62 3.92 -22.01
N GLU A 46 -85.44 4.36 -20.76
CA GLU A 46 -84.18 4.90 -20.25
C GLU A 46 -83.11 3.81 -20.12
N LEU A 47 -83.49 2.62 -19.65
CA LEU A 47 -82.64 1.45 -19.61
C LEU A 47 -82.16 1.03 -21.02
N HIS A 48 -83.07 1.01 -21.99
CA HIS A 48 -82.74 0.67 -23.37
C HIS A 48 -81.82 1.71 -24.02
N GLN A 49 -82.05 3.00 -23.73
CA GLN A 49 -81.16 4.08 -24.19
C GLN A 49 -79.76 3.94 -23.58
N PHE A 50 -79.68 3.68 -22.27
CA PHE A 50 -78.42 3.43 -21.58
C PHE A 50 -77.63 2.28 -22.21
N PHE A 51 -78.30 1.16 -22.48
CA PHE A 51 -77.69 -0.02 -23.10
C PHE A 51 -77.19 0.28 -24.52
N ARG A 52 -77.94 1.07 -25.30
CA ARG A 52 -77.53 1.51 -26.64
C ARG A 52 -76.29 2.39 -26.61
N GLU A 53 -76.17 3.30 -25.64
CA GLU A 53 -74.98 4.15 -25.52
C GLU A 53 -73.74 3.34 -25.15
N ILE A 54 -73.85 2.40 -24.20
CA ILE A 54 -72.76 1.47 -23.87
C ILE A 54 -72.35 0.66 -25.11
N ALA A 55 -73.33 0.08 -25.82
CA ALA A 55 -73.06 -0.68 -27.04
C ALA A 55 -72.38 0.17 -28.12
N ARG A 56 -72.80 1.44 -28.30
CA ARG A 56 -72.18 2.36 -29.25
C ARG A 56 -70.71 2.62 -28.92
N VAL A 57 -70.38 2.85 -27.65
CA VAL A 57 -68.99 3.02 -27.21
C VAL A 57 -68.19 1.74 -27.43
N LEU A 58 -68.73 0.58 -27.07
CA LEU A 58 -68.05 -0.69 -27.27
C LEU A 58 -67.80 -1.02 -28.75
N LEU A 59 -68.75 -0.68 -29.63
CA LEU A 59 -68.58 -0.81 -31.09
C LEU A 59 -67.50 0.15 -31.64
N SER A 60 -67.27 1.29 -30.99
CA SER A 60 -66.21 2.22 -31.39
C SER A 60 -64.79 1.67 -31.16
N PHE A 61 -64.64 0.67 -30.28
CA PHE A 61 -63.36 0.00 -30.01
C PHE A 61 -63.04 -1.11 -31.03
N GLN A 62 -63.24 -0.82 -32.32
CA GLN A 62 -63.35 -1.72 -33.50
C GLN A 62 -62.38 -2.92 -33.60
N GLN A 63 -61.29 -2.96 -32.84
CA GLN A 63 -60.23 -3.98 -32.93
C GLN A 63 -60.28 -5.08 -31.86
N LEU A 64 -61.22 -5.06 -30.90
CA LEU A 64 -61.20 -5.96 -29.73
C LEU A 64 -62.56 -6.61 -29.44
N GLN A 65 -63.08 -7.34 -30.44
CA GLN A 65 -64.44 -7.92 -30.42
C GLN A 65 -64.64 -9.07 -29.42
N ASP A 66 -63.57 -9.80 -29.05
CA ASP A 66 -63.69 -11.02 -28.23
C ASP A 66 -63.23 -10.86 -26.76
N LEU A 67 -62.99 -9.63 -26.31
CA LEU A 67 -62.60 -9.41 -24.91
C LEU A 67 -63.79 -9.62 -23.95
N PRO A 68 -63.60 -10.35 -22.84
CA PRO A 68 -64.66 -10.53 -21.84
C PRO A 68 -64.91 -9.22 -21.08
N LEU A 69 -66.16 -9.07 -20.64
CA LEU A 69 -66.65 -7.92 -19.88
C LEU A 69 -66.38 -8.08 -18.39
N LEU A 70 -65.83 -7.04 -17.77
CA LEU A 70 -65.69 -6.91 -16.33
C LEU A 70 -66.48 -5.68 -15.87
N PHE A 71 -67.43 -5.87 -14.97
CA PHE A 71 -68.20 -4.77 -14.40
C PHE A 71 -67.63 -4.35 -13.04
N THR A 72 -67.44 -3.04 -12.86
CA THR A 72 -66.97 -2.43 -11.61
C THR A 72 -67.88 -1.26 -11.21
N GLY A 73 -67.68 -0.73 -10.00
CA GLY A 73 -68.47 0.39 -9.48
C GLY A 73 -69.74 -0.06 -8.76
N GLN A 74 -70.70 0.85 -8.62
CA GLN A 74 -71.94 0.60 -7.86
C GLN A 74 -72.87 -0.42 -8.51
N VAL A 75 -72.81 -0.64 -9.83
CA VAL A 75 -73.68 -1.60 -10.54
C VAL A 75 -73.54 -3.04 -10.05
N VAL A 76 -72.41 -3.35 -9.41
CA VAL A 76 -72.11 -4.67 -8.86
C VAL A 76 -73.11 -5.10 -7.78
N GLU A 77 -73.81 -4.15 -7.16
CA GLU A 77 -74.91 -4.41 -6.22
C GLU A 77 -76.18 -4.94 -6.91
N ASN A 78 -76.31 -4.76 -8.24
CA ASN A 78 -77.46 -5.19 -9.03
C ASN A 78 -77.07 -6.27 -10.06
N PRO A 79 -76.99 -7.55 -9.67
CA PRO A 79 -76.55 -8.64 -10.55
C PRO A 79 -77.51 -8.88 -11.73
N ALA A 80 -78.80 -8.58 -11.58
CA ALA A 80 -79.78 -8.70 -12.65
C ALA A 80 -79.51 -7.72 -13.79
N LEU A 81 -79.08 -6.50 -13.46
CA LEU A 81 -78.68 -5.51 -14.45
C LEU A 81 -77.42 -5.95 -15.21
N ILE A 82 -76.46 -6.55 -14.52
CA ILE A 82 -75.23 -7.09 -15.12
C ILE A 82 -75.55 -8.24 -16.08
N SER A 83 -76.43 -9.17 -15.69
CA SER A 83 -76.81 -10.29 -16.56
C SER A 83 -77.52 -9.79 -17.82
N LEU A 84 -78.44 -8.82 -17.68
CA LEU A 84 -79.17 -8.23 -18.81
C LEU A 84 -78.23 -7.47 -19.75
N LEU A 85 -77.27 -6.71 -19.22
CA LEU A 85 -76.24 -6.02 -20.01
C LEU A 85 -75.35 -7.02 -20.75
N SER A 86 -74.92 -8.09 -20.08
CA SER A 86 -74.08 -9.12 -20.70
C SER A 86 -74.81 -9.83 -21.85
N GLU A 87 -76.10 -10.13 -21.66
CA GLU A 87 -76.96 -10.73 -22.68
C GLU A 87 -77.20 -9.77 -23.86
N PHE A 88 -77.55 -8.51 -23.57
CA PHE A 88 -77.75 -7.47 -24.59
C PHE A 88 -76.50 -7.24 -25.44
N LEU A 89 -75.33 -7.23 -24.80
CA LEU A 89 -74.04 -7.03 -25.47
C LEU A 89 -73.50 -8.31 -26.15
N LYS A 90 -74.14 -9.46 -25.93
CA LYS A 90 -73.74 -10.79 -26.43
C LYS A 90 -72.28 -11.13 -26.13
N ARG A 91 -71.80 -10.81 -24.93
CA ARG A 91 -70.41 -11.02 -24.52
C ARG A 91 -70.34 -11.80 -23.22
N PRO A 92 -69.31 -12.65 -23.03
CA PRO A 92 -69.10 -13.36 -21.78
C PRO A 92 -68.57 -12.42 -20.69
N LEU A 93 -69.00 -12.69 -19.46
CA LEU A 93 -68.40 -12.08 -18.26
C LEU A 93 -67.01 -12.66 -18.03
N ALA A 94 -66.10 -11.83 -17.52
CA ALA A 94 -64.75 -12.25 -17.13
C ALA A 94 -64.80 -13.24 -15.95
N PRO A 95 -63.92 -14.26 -15.91
CA PRO A 95 -63.89 -15.24 -14.83
C PRO A 95 -63.53 -14.61 -13.48
N GLU A 96 -64.04 -15.22 -12.42
CA GLU A 96 -64.06 -14.73 -11.03
C GLU A 96 -62.66 -14.66 -10.39
N SER A 97 -61.99 -13.51 -10.53
CA SER A 97 -61.23 -12.81 -9.48
C SER A 97 -60.42 -11.69 -10.12
N PRO A 98 -60.73 -10.41 -9.86
CA PRO A 98 -59.93 -9.29 -10.38
C PRO A 98 -58.56 -9.17 -9.69
N LEU A 99 -58.33 -9.93 -8.61
CA LEU A 99 -57.08 -9.90 -7.85
C LEU A 99 -56.11 -10.96 -8.36
N PRO A 100 -54.83 -10.61 -8.60
CA PRO A 100 -53.80 -11.58 -8.88
C PRO A 100 -53.51 -12.43 -7.64
N SER A 101 -53.15 -13.70 -7.86
CA SER A 101 -52.99 -14.74 -6.82
C SER A 101 -51.94 -14.44 -5.74
N ASN A 102 -51.07 -13.46 -6.00
CA ASN A 102 -50.01 -13.02 -5.09
C ASN A 102 -50.46 -11.95 -4.08
N ILE A 103 -51.68 -11.40 -4.20
CA ILE A 103 -52.19 -10.38 -3.29
C ILE A 103 -53.11 -11.03 -2.26
N ARG A 104 -52.73 -10.92 -0.98
CA ARG A 104 -53.55 -11.36 0.16
C ARG A 104 -54.14 -10.13 0.84
N LEU A 105 -55.46 -10.00 0.83
CA LEU A 105 -56.16 -8.98 1.60
C LEU A 105 -56.19 -9.38 3.08
N ALA A 106 -56.07 -8.40 3.98
CA ALA A 106 -56.04 -8.64 5.43
C ALA A 106 -57.37 -9.19 5.98
N LYS A 107 -58.48 -9.00 5.25
CA LYS A 107 -59.80 -9.54 5.56
C LYS A 107 -60.36 -10.25 4.32
N PRO A 108 -61.21 -11.29 4.48
CA PRO A 108 -61.93 -11.88 3.37
C PRO A 108 -63.01 -10.89 2.90
N TYR A 109 -62.76 -10.23 1.78
CA TYR A 109 -63.76 -9.40 1.10
C TYR A 109 -64.48 -10.23 0.04
N THR A 110 -65.76 -9.95 -0.16
CA THR A 110 -66.55 -10.58 -1.23
C THR A 110 -66.11 -10.05 -2.60
N TYR A 111 -66.35 -10.82 -3.66
CA TYR A 111 -66.08 -10.39 -5.04
C TYR A 111 -66.75 -9.05 -5.36
N GLN A 112 -67.98 -8.86 -4.87
CA GLN A 112 -68.75 -7.64 -5.08
C GLN A 112 -68.08 -6.41 -4.45
N GLU A 113 -67.60 -6.53 -3.21
CA GLU A 113 -66.88 -5.45 -2.52
C GLU A 113 -65.57 -5.10 -3.23
N ILE A 114 -64.85 -6.10 -3.74
CA ILE A 114 -63.60 -5.90 -4.48
C ILE A 114 -63.86 -5.12 -5.77
N CYS A 115 -64.89 -5.50 -6.54
CA CYS A 115 -65.25 -4.81 -7.78
C CYS A 115 -65.83 -3.41 -7.55
N ARG A 116 -66.56 -3.20 -6.45
CA ARG A 116 -67.06 -1.88 -6.04
C ARG A 116 -65.91 -0.93 -5.71
N PHE A 117 -64.89 -1.41 -4.99
CA PHE A 117 -63.74 -0.60 -4.58
C PHE A 117 -62.53 -0.76 -5.50
N ALA A 118 -62.72 -1.22 -6.73
CA ALA A 118 -61.63 -1.53 -7.67
C ALA A 118 -60.69 -0.34 -7.91
N ALA A 119 -61.24 0.87 -8.07
CA ALA A 119 -60.44 2.09 -8.23
C ALA A 119 -59.59 2.39 -6.98
N CYS A 120 -60.21 2.37 -5.79
CA CYS A 120 -59.51 2.58 -4.52
C CYS A 120 -58.40 1.53 -4.30
N LEU A 121 -58.69 0.26 -4.55
CA LEU A 121 -57.71 -0.83 -4.48
C LEU A 121 -56.58 -0.62 -5.49
N GLY A 122 -56.89 -0.24 -6.73
CA GLY A 122 -55.89 0.08 -7.75
C GLY A 122 -54.95 1.20 -7.31
N THR A 123 -55.46 2.28 -6.71
CA THR A 123 -54.62 3.37 -6.18
C THR A 123 -53.75 2.91 -5.01
N ALA A 124 -54.26 2.08 -4.10
CA ALA A 124 -53.47 1.55 -2.99
C ALA A 124 -52.36 0.60 -3.48
N LEU A 125 -52.66 -0.25 -4.47
CA LEU A 125 -51.70 -1.15 -5.08
C LEU A 125 -50.64 -0.41 -5.90
N SER A 126 -50.99 0.74 -6.49
CA SER A 126 -50.01 1.56 -7.20
C SER A 126 -48.83 1.94 -6.32
N TYR A 127 -49.04 2.26 -5.03
CA TYR A 127 -47.97 2.60 -4.09
C TYR A 127 -46.99 1.44 -3.85
N LEU A 128 -47.48 0.19 -3.80
CA LEU A 128 -46.66 -1.00 -3.60
C LEU A 128 -45.91 -1.39 -4.89
N LEU A 129 -46.58 -1.26 -6.04
CA LEU A 129 -46.01 -1.58 -7.36
C LEU A 129 -45.09 -0.48 -7.89
N LEU A 130 -45.13 0.73 -7.32
CA LEU A 130 -44.25 1.87 -7.63
C LEU A 130 -42.75 1.56 -7.43
N GLN A 131 -42.41 0.48 -6.71
CA GLN A 131 -41.03 0.01 -6.57
C GLN A 131 -40.51 -0.74 -7.81
N LYS A 132 -41.38 -1.21 -8.71
CA LYS A 132 -41.02 -1.95 -9.93
C LYS A 132 -41.47 -1.16 -11.17
N GLU A 133 -40.66 -0.18 -11.57
CA GLU A 133 -40.55 0.38 -12.93
C GLU A 133 -41.82 0.60 -13.79
N MET A 134 -43.01 0.73 -13.21
CA MET A 134 -44.21 1.09 -13.95
C MET A 134 -44.46 2.59 -13.83
N GLN A 135 -44.86 3.17 -14.97
CA GLN A 135 -45.11 4.60 -15.19
C GLN A 135 -45.93 5.20 -14.05
N SER A 136 -45.24 5.77 -13.06
CA SER A 136 -45.90 6.43 -11.94
C SER A 136 -46.18 7.87 -12.33
N VAL A 137 -47.45 8.17 -12.59
CA VAL A 137 -47.88 9.55 -12.81
C VAL A 137 -48.17 10.16 -11.44
N ASN A 138 -47.19 10.88 -10.91
CA ASN A 138 -47.36 11.62 -9.66
C ASN A 138 -47.88 13.02 -9.98
N PHE A 139 -49.17 13.24 -9.75
CA PHE A 139 -49.81 14.55 -9.94
C PHE A 139 -49.53 15.54 -8.80
N ARG A 140 -48.80 15.15 -7.74
CA ARG A 140 -48.42 16.08 -6.68
C ARG A 140 -47.43 17.10 -7.25
N LYS A 141 -47.89 18.35 -7.38
CA LYS A 141 -47.03 19.50 -7.66
C LYS A 141 -45.97 19.64 -6.56
N TYR A 142 -44.82 20.20 -6.94
CA TYR A 142 -43.60 20.39 -6.15
C TYR A 142 -43.78 20.82 -4.68
N GLU A 143 -44.89 21.47 -4.31
CA GLU A 143 -45.18 21.94 -2.95
C GLU A 143 -45.40 20.84 -1.91
N LEU A 144 -45.80 19.63 -2.32
CA LEU A 144 -45.96 18.46 -1.43
C LEU A 144 -44.88 17.38 -1.65
N ALA A 145 -43.92 17.64 -2.54
CA ALA A 145 -42.70 16.85 -2.59
C ALA A 145 -41.79 17.30 -1.45
N PHE A 146 -41.24 16.37 -0.66
CA PHE A 146 -40.23 16.70 0.34
C PHE A 146 -39.13 17.55 -0.32
N THR A 147 -39.06 18.83 0.04
CA THR A 147 -38.15 19.82 -0.57
C THR A 147 -36.69 19.42 -0.36
N ASP A 148 -36.39 18.89 0.83
CA ASP A 148 -35.02 18.56 1.22
C ASP A 148 -34.86 17.08 1.55
N LYS A 149 -34.63 16.26 0.52
CA LYS A 149 -34.34 14.82 0.66
C LYS A 149 -33.16 14.54 1.60
N TRP A 150 -32.22 15.48 1.73
CA TRP A 150 -31.04 15.38 2.61
C TRP A 150 -31.37 15.41 4.11
N LEU A 151 -32.44 16.10 4.51
CA LEU A 151 -32.83 16.18 5.93
C LEU A 151 -33.21 14.82 6.51
N ARG A 152 -33.71 13.90 5.67
CA ARG A 152 -34.01 12.53 6.08
C ARG A 152 -32.75 11.76 6.51
N TRP A 153 -31.59 12.11 5.96
CA TRP A 153 -30.34 11.38 6.18
C TRP A 153 -29.44 12.06 7.20
N LYS A 154 -29.81 13.24 7.73
CA LYS A 154 -28.97 13.99 8.68
C LYS A 154 -28.59 13.16 9.91
N LYS A 155 -29.53 12.42 10.50
CA LYS A 155 -29.26 11.57 11.66
C LYS A 155 -28.30 10.43 11.31
N GLU A 156 -28.56 9.74 10.21
CA GLU A 156 -27.73 8.62 9.75
C GLU A 156 -26.31 9.09 9.37
N LEU A 157 -26.19 10.24 8.72
CA LEU A 157 -24.90 10.84 8.39
C LEU A 157 -24.13 11.24 9.64
N VAL A 158 -24.78 11.86 10.63
CA VAL A 158 -24.12 12.20 11.89
C VAL A 158 -23.62 10.96 12.61
N VAL A 159 -24.43 9.89 12.68
CA VAL A 159 -24.02 8.61 13.26
C VAL A 159 -22.83 8.03 12.49
N TYR A 160 -22.92 7.98 11.16
CA TYR A 160 -21.86 7.48 10.30
C TYR A 160 -20.54 8.25 10.48
N PHE A 161 -20.58 9.59 10.44
CA PHE A 161 -19.39 10.42 10.65
C PHE A 161 -18.83 10.27 12.06
N SER A 162 -19.68 10.20 13.09
CA SER A 162 -19.22 9.98 14.47
C SER A 162 -18.49 8.65 14.62
N LEU A 163 -18.97 7.60 13.92
CA LEU A 163 -18.38 6.27 13.95
C LEU A 163 -17.04 6.24 13.20
N ILE A 164 -16.92 6.97 12.07
CA ILE A 164 -15.63 7.15 11.39
C ILE A 164 -14.61 7.84 12.29
N VAL A 165 -15.00 8.94 12.94
CA VAL A 165 -14.10 9.69 13.83
C VAL A 165 -13.67 8.81 15.01
N LEU A 166 -14.59 8.04 15.59
CA LEU A 166 -14.29 7.11 16.68
C LEU A 166 -13.30 6.03 16.23
N ILE A 167 -13.54 5.41 15.07
CA ILE A 167 -12.62 4.41 14.49
C ILE A 167 -11.26 5.04 14.18
N GLY A 168 -11.21 6.26 13.63
CA GLY A 168 -9.96 6.96 13.38
C GLY A 168 -9.17 7.21 14.68
N ALA A 169 -9.85 7.64 15.73
CA ALA A 169 -9.24 7.88 17.04
C ALA A 169 -8.70 6.60 17.68
N THR A 170 -9.42 5.47 17.58
CA THR A 170 -8.94 4.18 18.10
C THR A 170 -7.72 3.69 17.34
N TRP A 171 -7.70 3.80 16.01
CA TRP A 171 -6.53 3.47 15.19
C TRP A 171 -5.31 4.33 15.53
N LEU A 172 -5.50 5.64 15.73
CA LEU A 172 -4.41 6.54 16.14
C LEU A 172 -3.86 6.16 17.53
N ALA A 173 -4.72 5.80 18.48
CA ALA A 173 -4.29 5.36 19.81
C ALA A 173 -3.50 4.04 19.75
N ILE A 174 -3.98 3.06 18.97
CA ILE A 174 -3.27 1.79 18.74
C ILE A 174 -1.91 2.05 18.08
N GLY A 175 -1.87 2.92 17.06
CA GLY A 175 -0.64 3.30 16.38
C GLY A 175 0.39 3.91 17.34
N LYS A 176 -0.03 4.85 18.20
CA LYS A 176 0.84 5.43 19.23
C LYS A 176 1.37 4.37 20.21
N MET A 177 0.51 3.47 20.66
CA MET A 177 0.91 2.40 21.59
C MET A 177 1.93 1.43 20.96
N GLN A 178 1.75 1.09 19.68
CA GLN A 178 2.69 0.23 18.94
C GLN A 178 4.04 0.93 18.73
N LEU A 179 4.05 2.21 18.37
CA LEU A 179 5.28 3.00 18.23
C LEU A 179 6.03 3.11 19.57
N GLU A 180 5.32 3.34 20.68
CA GLU A 180 5.93 3.40 22.00
C GLU A 180 6.52 2.04 22.43
N LYS A 181 5.81 0.93 22.12
CA LYS A 181 6.33 -0.41 22.35
C LYS A 181 7.60 -0.66 21.53
N GLY A 182 7.60 -0.29 20.25
CA GLY A 182 8.79 -0.37 19.39
C GLY A 182 9.97 0.45 19.94
N ARG A 183 9.71 1.67 20.41
CA ARG A 183 10.73 2.52 21.06
C ARG A 183 11.32 1.85 22.30
N LYS A 184 10.47 1.30 23.19
CA LYS A 184 10.94 0.59 24.39
C LYS A 184 11.82 -0.61 24.04
N THR A 185 11.46 -1.38 23.02
CA THR A 185 12.29 -2.49 22.53
C THR A 185 13.64 -2.00 22.00
N LEU A 186 13.67 -0.92 21.21
CA LEU A 186 14.91 -0.33 20.70
C LEU A 186 15.84 0.15 21.83
N VAL A 187 15.29 0.82 22.85
CA VAL A 187 16.03 1.25 24.03
C VAL A 187 16.67 0.06 24.76
N VAL A 188 15.91 -1.04 24.93
CA VAL A 188 16.42 -2.27 25.57
C VAL A 188 17.55 -2.89 24.73
N GLN A 189 17.36 -3.03 23.42
CA GLN A 189 18.38 -3.56 22.52
C GLN A 189 19.65 -2.71 22.51
N TYR A 190 19.50 -1.38 22.54
CA TYR A 190 20.64 -0.48 22.63
C TYR A 190 21.39 -0.62 23.96
N ALA A 191 20.66 -0.72 25.08
CA ALA A 191 21.26 -0.96 26.39
C ALA A 191 21.98 -2.33 26.46
N GLU A 192 21.40 -3.38 25.87
CA GLU A 192 22.03 -4.70 25.73
C GLU A 192 23.29 -4.65 24.86
N LEU A 193 23.28 -3.86 23.77
CA LEU A 193 24.45 -3.65 22.92
C LEU A 193 25.57 -2.96 23.70
N LEU A 194 25.27 -1.88 24.44
CA LEU A 194 26.26 -1.20 25.28
C LEU A 194 26.83 -2.13 26.35
N ALA A 195 25.99 -2.97 26.96
CA ALA A 195 26.43 -3.98 27.92
C ALA A 195 27.35 -5.03 27.28
N SER A 196 27.07 -5.47 26.05
CA SER A 196 27.90 -6.46 25.35
C SER A 196 29.27 -5.93 24.91
N ILE A 197 29.39 -4.61 24.70
CA ILE A 197 30.66 -3.92 24.36
C ILE A 197 31.47 -3.58 25.64
N GLU A 198 30.94 -3.86 26.84
CA GLU A 198 31.53 -3.49 28.14
C GLU A 198 31.79 -1.97 28.28
N LYS A 199 31.14 -1.13 27.47
CA LYS A 199 31.23 0.33 27.56
C LYS A 199 30.07 0.86 28.40
N PRO A 200 30.33 1.50 29.56
CA PRO A 200 29.27 2.12 30.34
C PRO A 200 28.66 3.30 29.55
N PRO A 201 27.32 3.51 29.63
CA PRO A 201 26.61 4.51 28.84
C PRO A 201 27.18 5.92 28.96
N GLN A 202 27.57 6.31 30.18
CA GLN A 202 28.15 7.63 30.47
C GLN A 202 29.42 7.91 29.65
N LYS A 203 30.28 6.90 29.45
CA LYS A 203 31.50 7.08 28.65
C LYS A 203 31.19 7.27 27.17
N VAL A 204 30.17 6.58 26.66
CA VAL A 204 29.75 6.72 25.26
C VAL A 204 29.18 8.11 25.01
N GLU A 205 28.37 8.64 25.94
CA GLU A 205 27.83 9.99 25.82
C GLU A 205 28.93 11.07 25.91
N GLU A 206 29.93 10.89 26.79
CA GLU A 206 31.10 11.77 26.85
C GLU A 206 31.90 11.77 25.54
N GLU A 207 32.14 10.60 24.96
CA GLU A 207 32.86 10.43 23.69
C GLU A 207 32.05 11.02 22.52
N TYR A 208 30.74 10.78 22.50
CA TYR A 208 29.81 11.30 21.50
C TYR A 208 29.74 12.84 21.55
N ALA A 209 29.56 13.43 22.72
CA ALA A 209 29.51 14.89 22.91
C ALA A 209 30.82 15.56 22.47
N LYS A 210 31.97 14.99 22.84
CA LYS A 210 33.29 15.45 22.38
C LYS A 210 33.41 15.40 20.85
N SER A 211 32.82 14.41 20.19
CA SER A 211 32.89 14.27 18.73
C SER A 211 32.07 15.31 17.96
N ARG A 212 30.97 15.82 18.57
CA ARG A 212 30.15 16.91 18.03
C ARG A 212 30.62 18.31 18.46
N GLY A 213 31.48 18.41 19.47
CA GLY A 213 31.90 19.68 20.06
C GLY A 213 30.83 20.30 20.95
N ASP A 214 29.88 19.49 21.42
CA ASP A 214 28.83 19.90 22.35
C ASP A 214 29.30 19.73 23.80
N ASP A 215 28.75 20.54 24.71
CA ASP A 215 28.95 20.36 26.14
C ASP A 215 28.40 19.01 26.58
N VAL A 216 29.17 18.28 27.40
CA VAL A 216 28.79 16.96 27.91
C VAL A 216 27.49 17.08 28.73
N PRO A 217 26.38 16.45 28.32
CA PRO A 217 25.19 16.45 29.14
C PRO A 217 25.44 15.65 30.42
N ALA A 218 25.20 16.27 31.58
CA ALA A 218 25.25 15.58 32.86
C ALA A 218 24.06 14.58 32.93
N ASP A 219 24.36 13.29 32.83
CA ASP A 219 23.42 12.15 32.89
C ASP A 219 22.30 12.15 31.82
N VAL A 220 22.62 11.63 30.63
CA VAL A 220 21.59 11.26 29.65
C VAL A 220 20.97 9.92 30.07
N ASP A 221 19.69 9.94 30.44
CA ASP A 221 18.92 8.73 30.69
C ASP A 221 18.60 8.04 29.36
N ILE A 222 19.15 6.83 29.15
CA ILE A 222 18.95 6.00 27.95
C ILE A 222 17.46 5.78 27.66
N THR A 223 16.61 5.75 28.69
CA THR A 223 15.18 5.52 28.53
C THR A 223 14.43 6.70 27.91
N SER A 224 15.02 7.89 27.95
CA SER A 224 14.47 9.12 27.39
C SER A 224 14.83 9.32 25.91
N LEU A 225 15.79 8.55 25.38
CA LEU A 225 16.26 8.69 24.01
C LEU A 225 15.15 8.40 22.98
N SER A 226 15.12 9.23 21.94
CA SER A 226 14.32 9.03 20.73
C SER A 226 14.98 8.01 19.80
N ALA A 227 14.22 7.47 18.84
CA ALA A 227 14.74 6.49 17.90
C ALA A 227 15.84 7.08 16.99
N GLU A 228 15.71 8.34 16.59
CA GLU A 228 16.69 9.06 15.77
C GLU A 228 18.00 9.26 16.54
N GLU A 229 17.89 9.66 17.82
CA GLU A 229 19.05 9.81 18.71
C GLU A 229 19.81 8.51 18.97
N ILE A 230 19.11 7.36 19.06
CA ILE A 230 19.74 6.04 19.16
C ILE A 230 20.47 5.70 17.86
N GLN A 231 19.85 5.99 16.71
CA GLN A 231 20.46 5.73 15.41
C GLN A 231 21.74 6.55 15.19
N ASP A 232 21.72 7.84 15.56
CA ASP A 232 22.91 8.69 15.50
C ASP A 232 24.07 8.15 16.35
N ARG A 233 23.77 7.63 17.55
CA ARG A 233 24.75 7.02 18.44
C ARG A 233 25.28 5.70 17.92
N LEU A 234 24.43 4.89 17.29
CA LEU A 234 24.86 3.65 16.63
C LEU A 234 25.82 3.97 15.47
N PHE A 235 25.52 4.98 14.66
CA PHE A 235 26.42 5.42 13.59
C PHE A 235 27.77 5.92 14.13
N PHE A 236 27.75 6.65 15.25
CA PHE A 236 28.97 7.03 15.94
C PHE A 236 29.79 5.81 16.39
N LEU A 237 29.16 4.83 17.04
CA LEU A 237 29.82 3.61 17.48
C LEU A 237 30.39 2.81 16.29
N GLU A 238 29.64 2.67 15.20
CA GLU A 238 30.11 2.00 13.97
C GLU A 238 31.34 2.70 13.38
N LYS A 239 31.32 4.04 13.33
CA LYS A 239 32.48 4.83 12.91
C LYS A 239 33.67 4.64 13.84
N GLU A 240 33.44 4.55 15.14
CA GLU A 240 34.49 4.28 16.13
C GLU A 240 35.09 2.88 15.94
N PHE A 241 34.25 1.86 15.74
CA PHE A 241 34.70 0.50 15.48
C PHE A 241 35.51 0.40 14.20
N THR A 242 35.04 0.99 13.10
CA THR A 242 35.76 1.00 11.81
C THR A 242 37.07 1.78 11.88
N THR A 243 37.13 2.87 12.66
CA THR A 243 38.38 3.61 12.88
C THR A 243 39.34 2.86 13.82
N THR A 244 38.82 2.13 14.80
CA THR A 244 39.64 1.33 15.72
C THR A 244 40.15 0.05 15.05
N GLN A 245 39.40 -0.46 14.08
CA GLN A 245 39.78 -1.55 13.18
C GLN A 245 40.65 -1.05 12.02
N GLU A 246 41.51 -0.07 12.26
CA GLU A 246 42.67 0.17 11.40
C GLU A 246 43.56 -1.08 11.47
N ASP A 247 43.43 -1.95 10.46
CA ASP A 247 44.17 -3.20 10.36
C ASP A 247 45.68 -2.94 10.43
N LEU A 248 46.28 -3.34 11.54
CA LEU A 248 47.72 -3.54 11.62
C LEU A 248 48.10 -4.54 10.53
N ALA A 249 49.04 -4.18 9.65
CA ALA A 249 49.62 -5.12 8.70
C ALA A 249 50.50 -6.13 9.46
N LEU A 250 49.87 -7.06 10.20
CA LEU A 250 50.53 -7.99 11.12
C LEU A 250 51.53 -8.93 10.41
N HIS A 251 51.40 -9.06 9.09
CA HIS A 251 52.20 -9.92 8.25
C HIS A 251 53.12 -9.08 7.34
N PRO A 252 54.35 -8.78 7.77
CA PRO A 252 55.28 -8.02 6.95
C PRO A 252 55.71 -8.83 5.72
N ASP A 253 55.62 -8.23 4.53
CA ASP A 253 56.17 -8.77 3.30
C ASP A 253 57.54 -8.14 3.04
N VAL A 254 58.51 -8.59 3.82
CA VAL A 254 59.91 -8.16 3.79
C VAL A 254 60.79 -9.35 3.39
N PRO A 255 61.84 -9.16 2.57
CA PRO A 255 62.65 -10.27 2.08
C PRO A 255 63.25 -11.09 3.22
N ARG A 256 63.05 -12.40 3.25
CA ARG A 256 63.52 -13.24 4.36
C ARG A 256 65.04 -13.33 4.35
N VAL A 257 65.63 -13.68 5.49
CA VAL A 257 67.08 -13.95 5.61
C VAL A 257 67.54 -14.96 4.55
N THR A 258 66.75 -16.00 4.30
CA THR A 258 67.02 -17.02 3.27
C THR A 258 67.08 -16.43 1.87
N ASP A 259 66.19 -15.49 1.56
CA ASP A 259 66.09 -14.88 0.23
C ASP A 259 67.24 -13.91 0.01
N VAL A 260 67.62 -13.16 1.05
CA VAL A 260 68.79 -12.28 1.04
C VAL A 260 70.08 -13.10 0.87
N LEU A 261 70.24 -14.20 1.59
CA LEU A 261 71.40 -15.09 1.45
C LEU A 261 71.45 -15.77 0.07
N ALA A 262 70.31 -16.21 -0.46
CA ALA A 262 70.21 -16.79 -1.79
C ALA A 262 70.52 -15.75 -2.89
N TRP A 263 70.05 -14.53 -2.71
CA TRP A 263 70.38 -13.42 -3.59
C TRP A 263 71.88 -13.09 -3.54
N LEU A 264 72.46 -12.95 -2.35
CA LEU A 264 73.91 -12.72 -2.20
C LEU A 264 74.72 -13.85 -2.81
N SER A 265 74.33 -15.11 -2.59
CA SER A 265 75.06 -16.27 -3.10
C SER A 265 74.98 -16.40 -4.61
N THR A 266 73.95 -15.89 -5.28
CA THR A 266 73.78 -15.91 -6.75
C THR A 266 74.18 -14.59 -7.41
N HIS A 267 74.56 -13.57 -6.64
CA HIS A 267 74.87 -12.27 -7.19
C HIS A 267 76.18 -12.32 -8.00
N PRO A 268 76.19 -11.85 -9.27
CA PRO A 268 77.36 -11.99 -10.15
C PRO A 268 78.60 -11.28 -9.61
N LYS A 269 78.40 -10.17 -8.88
CA LYS A 269 79.49 -9.42 -8.21
C LYS A 269 80.01 -10.07 -6.92
N VAL A 270 79.31 -11.09 -6.40
CA VAL A 270 79.67 -11.82 -5.18
C VAL A 270 80.37 -13.13 -5.51
N GLN A 271 79.92 -13.89 -6.52
CA GLN A 271 80.57 -15.17 -6.87
C GLN A 271 81.93 -15.01 -7.58
N GLY A 272 82.14 -13.91 -8.32
CA GLY A 272 83.34 -13.71 -9.14
C GLY A 272 83.40 -14.67 -10.34
N GLU A 273 84.08 -14.29 -11.42
CA GLU A 273 84.09 -15.06 -12.68
C GLU A 273 84.84 -16.40 -12.59
N ASN A 274 85.70 -16.59 -11.57
CA ASN A 274 86.58 -17.76 -11.41
C ASN A 274 86.38 -18.52 -10.08
N GLY A 275 85.28 -18.29 -9.35
CA GLY A 275 85.04 -18.88 -8.03
C GLY A 275 85.81 -18.23 -6.86
N GLU A 276 86.63 -17.21 -7.15
CA GLU A 276 87.20 -16.29 -6.16
C GLU A 276 86.17 -15.20 -5.81
N GLY A 277 85.16 -15.61 -5.05
CA GLY A 277 84.08 -14.74 -4.60
C GLY A 277 84.36 -13.99 -3.31
N LEU A 278 83.48 -13.03 -3.01
CA LEU A 278 83.40 -12.37 -1.71
C LEU A 278 83.10 -13.42 -0.63
N LYS A 279 83.88 -13.44 0.44
CA LYS A 279 83.67 -14.34 1.59
C LYS A 279 82.89 -13.62 2.67
N LEU A 280 81.64 -13.99 2.85
CA LEU A 280 80.79 -13.47 3.92
C LEU A 280 81.26 -14.04 5.26
N GLU A 281 81.65 -13.15 6.19
CA GLU A 281 82.08 -13.53 7.54
C GLU A 281 80.90 -13.46 8.52
N ASN A 282 80.09 -12.40 8.44
CA ASN A 282 79.01 -12.16 9.38
C ASN A 282 77.82 -11.47 8.70
N LEU A 283 76.61 -11.84 9.10
CA LEU A 283 75.37 -11.22 8.63
C LEU A 283 74.47 -10.96 9.83
N HIS A 284 74.21 -9.70 10.10
CA HIS A 284 73.22 -9.26 11.08
C HIS A 284 71.96 -8.80 10.37
N TYR A 285 70.83 -9.40 10.72
CA TYR A 285 69.51 -9.08 10.17
C TYR A 285 68.62 -8.58 11.31
N LEU A 286 68.29 -7.28 11.30
CA LEU A 286 67.62 -6.61 12.42
C LEU A 286 66.41 -5.81 11.93
N MET A 287 65.26 -6.01 12.58
CA MET A 287 64.08 -5.18 12.39
C MET A 287 64.25 -3.88 13.19
N VAL A 288 64.41 -2.76 12.50
CA VAL A 288 64.68 -1.44 13.10
C VAL A 288 63.39 -0.68 13.38
N LYS A 289 62.38 -0.83 12.53
CA LYS A 289 61.06 -0.22 12.71
C LYS A 289 59.96 -1.24 12.44
N ARG A 290 58.85 -1.13 13.19
CA ARG A 290 57.63 -1.91 13.01
C ARG A 290 56.42 -1.05 13.44
N PRO A 291 55.23 -1.26 12.84
CA PRO A 291 54.00 -0.68 13.35
C PRO A 291 53.73 -1.17 14.79
N GLU A 292 53.56 -0.25 15.73
CA GLU A 292 53.20 -0.53 17.12
C GLU A 292 51.93 0.23 17.51
N LYS A 293 51.23 -0.23 18.56
CA LYS A 293 50.04 0.46 19.10
C LYS A 293 50.42 1.91 19.49
N GLY A 294 49.95 2.89 18.71
CA GLY A 294 50.27 4.32 18.86
C GLY A 294 51.16 4.90 17.75
N LYS A 295 51.81 4.06 16.93
CA LYS A 295 52.66 4.45 15.79
C LYS A 295 52.30 3.68 14.52
N MET A 296 51.01 3.61 14.19
CA MET A 296 50.49 2.83 13.06
C MET A 296 51.01 3.28 11.68
N LYS A 297 51.53 4.52 11.57
CA LYS A 297 52.12 5.07 10.34
C LYS A 297 53.56 4.59 10.09
N GLU A 298 54.22 3.96 11.07
CA GLU A 298 55.58 3.45 10.88
C GLU A 298 55.56 2.18 10.02
N ARG A 299 56.39 2.16 8.98
CA ARG A 299 56.57 0.99 8.11
C ARG A 299 57.62 0.04 8.66
N TYR A 300 57.48 -1.24 8.33
CA TYR A 300 58.53 -2.22 8.58
C TYR A 300 59.83 -1.79 7.90
N SER A 301 60.89 -1.76 8.67
CA SER A 301 62.22 -1.44 8.16
C SER A 301 63.21 -2.44 8.73
N ILE A 302 63.89 -3.15 7.83
CA ILE A 302 64.87 -4.16 8.19
C ILE A 302 66.23 -3.70 7.73
N ARG A 303 67.18 -3.63 8.65
CA ARG A 303 68.57 -3.34 8.39
C ARG A 303 69.35 -4.64 8.32
N VAL A 304 70.11 -4.78 7.25
CA VAL A 304 71.10 -5.84 7.09
C VAL A 304 72.47 -5.23 7.25
N GLU A 305 73.29 -5.80 8.13
CA GLU A 305 74.70 -5.47 8.26
C GLU A 305 75.53 -6.68 7.85
N LEU A 306 76.32 -6.51 6.79
CA LEU A 306 77.18 -7.54 6.23
C LEU A 306 78.62 -7.22 6.58
N GLU A 307 79.36 -8.22 7.06
CA GLU A 307 80.82 -8.19 7.13
C GLU A 307 81.37 -9.25 6.19
N PHE A 308 82.26 -8.85 5.29
CA PHE A 308 82.84 -9.74 4.31
C PHE A 308 84.27 -9.36 3.97
N SER A 309 85.05 -10.34 3.51
CA SER A 309 86.36 -10.12 2.91
C SER A 309 86.29 -10.30 1.39
N SER A 310 87.11 -9.54 0.68
CA SER A 310 87.19 -9.57 -0.78
C SER A 310 88.61 -9.90 -1.22
N PRO A 311 88.80 -10.78 -2.22
CA PRO A 311 90.12 -11.05 -2.76
C PRO A 311 90.72 -9.83 -3.49
N ASN A 312 89.88 -8.93 -4.02
CA ASN A 312 90.31 -7.74 -4.72
C ASN A 312 89.45 -6.51 -4.34
N PRO A 313 90.05 -5.38 -3.91
CA PRO A 313 89.31 -4.14 -3.60
C PRO A 313 88.37 -3.66 -4.72
N THR A 314 88.67 -3.94 -6.00
CA THR A 314 87.77 -3.59 -7.11
C THR A 314 86.43 -4.31 -7.02
N GLN A 315 86.42 -5.59 -6.63
CA GLN A 315 85.21 -6.40 -6.50
C GLN A 315 84.33 -5.93 -5.33
N ALA A 316 84.96 -5.53 -4.21
CA ALA A 316 84.25 -4.89 -3.10
C ALA A 316 83.58 -3.57 -3.52
N ARG A 317 84.25 -2.77 -4.37
CA ARG A 317 83.68 -1.53 -4.92
C ARG A 317 82.52 -1.80 -5.88
N GLU A 318 82.64 -2.81 -6.75
CA GLU A 318 81.53 -3.19 -7.64
C GLU A 318 80.31 -3.69 -6.86
N PHE A 319 80.52 -4.40 -5.75
CA PHE A 319 79.43 -4.81 -4.88
C PHE A 319 78.79 -3.61 -4.15
N HIS A 320 79.58 -2.64 -3.70
CA HIS A 320 79.08 -1.36 -3.17
C HIS A 320 78.19 -0.65 -4.20
N ASP A 321 78.63 -0.55 -5.45
CA ASP A 321 77.86 0.09 -6.51
C ASP A 321 76.57 -0.69 -6.85
N ALA A 322 76.61 -2.03 -6.75
CA ALA A 322 75.42 -2.87 -6.90
C ALA A 322 74.40 -2.66 -5.77
N LEU A 323 74.85 -2.41 -4.53
CA LEU A 323 73.97 -2.07 -3.41
C LEU A 323 73.30 -0.70 -3.57
N LEU A 324 73.96 0.24 -4.23
CA LEU A 324 73.40 1.55 -4.55
C LEU A 324 72.43 1.51 -5.74
N SER A 325 72.60 0.55 -6.64
CA SER A 325 71.74 0.41 -7.81
C SER A 325 70.33 -0.08 -7.43
N PRO A 326 69.26 0.44 -8.07
CA PRO A 326 67.89 0.00 -7.81
C PRO A 326 67.75 -1.50 -8.04
N ASN A 327 67.45 -2.25 -6.98
CA ASN A 327 67.33 -3.70 -7.03
C ASN A 327 66.09 -4.17 -6.24
N PRO A 328 65.65 -5.44 -6.39
CA PRO A 328 64.41 -5.89 -5.78
C PRO A 328 64.50 -6.07 -4.25
N PHE A 329 65.70 -6.16 -3.67
CA PHE A 329 65.91 -6.53 -2.26
C PHE A 329 66.29 -5.34 -1.37
N VAL A 330 67.05 -4.39 -1.88
CA VAL A 330 67.62 -3.23 -1.17
C VAL A 330 66.83 -1.97 -1.53
N ASP A 331 66.52 -1.15 -0.53
CA ASP A 331 65.95 0.17 -0.74
C ASP A 331 67.05 1.18 -1.10
N ALA A 332 67.23 1.42 -2.40
CA ALA A 332 68.21 2.39 -2.92
C ALA A 332 67.95 3.85 -2.48
N LYS A 333 66.77 4.17 -1.91
CA LYS A 333 66.50 5.50 -1.34
C LYS A 333 67.02 5.66 0.09
N SER A 334 67.35 4.55 0.74
CA SER A 334 67.85 4.53 2.12
C SER A 334 69.37 4.73 2.18
N GLU A 335 69.86 5.21 3.32
CA GLU A 335 71.30 5.43 3.52
C GLU A 335 72.06 4.10 3.58
N LEU A 336 73.01 3.89 2.67
CA LEU A 336 74.01 2.81 2.71
C LEU A 336 75.22 3.27 3.52
N LYS A 337 75.51 2.60 4.65
CA LYS A 337 76.76 2.84 5.40
C LYS A 337 77.83 1.85 4.98
N TRP A 338 78.98 2.36 4.56
CA TRP A 338 80.12 1.56 4.14
C TRP A 338 81.34 1.88 5.00
N SER A 339 82.04 0.84 5.47
CA SER A 339 83.29 1.00 6.21
C SER A 339 84.29 -0.08 5.85
N VAL A 340 85.58 0.28 5.86
CA VAL A 340 86.69 -0.60 5.50
C VAL A 340 87.63 -0.69 6.69
N GLN A 341 87.96 -1.91 7.10
CA GLN A 341 88.92 -2.21 8.16
C GLN A 341 89.93 -3.24 7.67
N LYS A 342 91.09 -2.76 7.21
CA LYS A 342 92.17 -3.58 6.62
C LYS A 342 91.62 -4.41 5.45
N ASP A 343 91.46 -5.72 5.65
CA ASP A 343 91.00 -6.68 4.63
C ASP A 343 89.51 -7.05 4.76
N ARG A 344 88.78 -6.35 5.65
CA ARG A 344 87.35 -6.56 5.90
C ARG A 344 86.54 -5.33 5.52
N TYR A 345 85.39 -5.59 4.92
CA TYR A 345 84.41 -4.61 4.50
C TYR A 345 83.14 -4.82 5.30
N ARG A 346 82.55 -3.72 5.77
CA ARG A 346 81.23 -3.73 6.43
C ARG A 346 80.26 -2.83 5.68
N ALA A 347 79.13 -3.39 5.27
CA ALA A 347 78.05 -2.70 4.59
C ALA A 347 76.77 -2.77 5.42
N SER A 348 76.05 -1.66 5.58
CA SER A 348 74.76 -1.60 6.27
C SER A 348 73.73 -0.92 5.38
N PHE A 349 72.65 -1.61 5.05
CA PHE A 349 71.57 -1.11 4.19
C PHE A 349 70.20 -1.58 4.67
N ILE A 350 69.15 -0.92 4.18
CA ILE A 350 67.76 -1.27 4.50
C ILE A 350 67.15 -2.09 3.35
N LEU A 351 66.41 -3.14 3.71
CA LEU A 351 65.67 -3.94 2.74
C LEU A 351 64.40 -3.23 2.29
N LYS A 352 64.00 -3.49 1.05
CA LYS A 352 62.78 -2.97 0.48
C LYS A 352 61.56 -3.61 1.14
N ASP A 353 60.72 -2.78 1.73
CA ASP A 353 59.43 -3.18 2.28
C ASP A 353 58.39 -3.33 1.16
N ARG A 354 57.79 -4.52 1.05
CA ARG A 354 56.74 -4.84 0.06
C ARG A 354 55.37 -5.05 0.72
N THR A 355 55.29 -4.83 2.04
CA THR A 355 54.04 -4.97 2.80
C THR A 355 52.97 -4.04 2.23
N GLN A 356 51.78 -4.60 1.97
CA GLN A 356 50.62 -3.82 1.58
C GLN A 356 50.02 -3.18 2.82
N TYR A 357 50.10 -1.85 2.92
CA TYR A 357 49.49 -1.10 4.02
C TYR A 357 48.11 -0.60 3.60
N PRO A 358 47.07 -0.78 4.42
CA PRO A 358 45.72 -0.34 4.10
C PRO A 358 45.65 1.17 3.76
N HIS A 359 46.47 2.01 4.41
CA HIS A 359 46.54 3.45 4.11
C HIS A 359 47.15 3.81 2.75
N SER A 360 47.85 2.89 2.08
CA SER A 360 48.50 3.17 0.78
C SER A 360 47.56 2.96 -0.42
N ILE A 361 46.49 2.19 -0.26
CA ILE A 361 45.50 1.93 -1.31
C ILE A 361 44.61 3.16 -1.53
N ALA A 362 44.20 3.83 -0.45
CA ALA A 362 43.35 5.03 -0.52
C ALA A 362 43.98 6.24 -1.23
N GLN A 363 45.32 6.30 -1.35
CA GLN A 363 46.01 7.37 -2.09
C GLN A 363 46.30 7.01 -3.55
N GLY A 364 46.25 5.73 -3.93
CA GLY A 364 46.50 5.28 -5.31
C GLY A 364 45.30 5.46 -6.24
N GLU A 365 44.07 5.37 -5.72
CA GLU A 365 42.85 5.50 -6.53
C GLU A 365 42.51 6.96 -6.91
N LEU A 366 43.09 7.95 -6.22
CA LEU A 366 42.91 9.37 -6.58
C LEU A 366 43.81 9.83 -7.74
N HIS A 367 44.77 9.01 -8.19
CA HIS A 367 45.65 9.36 -9.32
C HIS A 367 45.49 8.45 -10.55
N ALA A 368 44.66 7.42 -10.49
CA ALA A 368 44.35 6.56 -11.64
C ALA A 368 43.08 7.00 -12.41
N GLY A 369 42.43 8.08 -11.98
CA GLY A 369 41.29 8.71 -12.66
C GLY A 369 41.59 10.15 -13.02
N ASN A 370 42.45 10.36 -14.02
CA ASN A 370 42.49 11.57 -14.85
C ASN A 370 42.97 11.21 -16.25
#